data_AF-A0A929PZW6-F1
#
_entry.id   AF-A0A929PZW6-F1
#
_cell.length_a   1.000
_cell.length_b   1.000
_cell.length_c   1.000
_cell.angle_alpha   90.00
_cell.angle_beta   90.00
_cell.angle_gamma   90.00
#
_symmetry.space_group_name_H-M   'P 1'
#
loop_
_entity.id
_entity.type
_entity.pdbx_description
1 polymer ?
#
loop_
_entity_poly.entity_id
_entity_poly.type
_entity_poly.pdbx_seq_one_letter_code
_entity_poly.pdbx_strand_id
1 'polypeptide(L)'
;MANHEQTSERTFAALVNLGVVYLVLSAIMAFTLVLSAKMKSPYMVLVVLAPVLFIPLFLSPNGTVELYNLVLFLLPYRAIIPKFKKYITYQFGEIVIDLFTMRAVVDLLLIAVLLPLANRIFRNHQVA
;
A
#
# COMPACT_ATOMS: atom_id res chain seq x y z
N MET A 1 -6.51 19.95 31.60
CA MET A 1 -6.85 20.26 30.19
C MET A 1 -5.91 19.60 29.18
N ALA A 2 -4.59 19.58 29.40
CA ALA A 2 -3.61 18.95 28.49
C ALA A 2 -3.88 17.46 28.13
N ASN A 3 -4.46 16.65 29.04
CA ASN A 3 -4.74 15.24 28.76
C ASN A 3 -5.86 15.01 27.73
N HIS A 4 -6.84 15.91 27.61
CA HIS A 4 -7.96 15.77 26.67
C HIS A 4 -7.58 16.16 25.24
N GLU A 5 -6.79 17.23 25.06
CA GLU A 5 -6.24 17.58 23.75
C GLU A 5 -5.31 16.48 23.22
N GLN A 6 -4.44 15.95 24.09
CA GLN A 6 -3.51 14.90 23.68
C GLN A 6 -4.19 13.55 23.38
N THR A 7 -5.34 13.25 23.99
CA THR A 7 -6.14 12.08 23.59
C THR A 7 -6.85 12.31 22.27
N SER A 8 -7.35 13.52 22.01
CA SER A 8 -8.00 13.85 20.73
C SER A 8 -7.03 13.83 19.55
N GLU A 9 -5.79 14.26 19.73
CA GLU A 9 -4.76 14.16 18.67
C GLU A 9 -4.41 12.70 18.35
N ARG A 10 -4.34 11.84 19.37
CA ARG A 10 -4.06 10.41 19.19
C ARG A 10 -5.18 9.69 18.46
N THR A 11 -6.44 10.01 18.75
CA THR A 11 -7.58 9.41 18.06
C THR A 11 -7.66 9.86 16.61
N PHE A 12 -7.38 11.12 16.31
CA PHE A 12 -7.29 11.61 14.94
C PHE A 12 -6.19 10.91 14.13
N ALA A 13 -4.98 10.80 14.69
CA ALA A 13 -3.88 10.08 14.05
C ALA A 13 -4.22 8.60 13.80
N ALA A 14 -4.92 7.95 14.72
CA ALA A 14 -5.40 6.58 14.56
C ALA A 14 -6.41 6.45 13.41
N LEU A 15 -7.35 7.39 13.27
CA LEU A 15 -8.33 7.42 12.17
C LEU A 15 -7.65 7.58 10.81
N VAL A 16 -6.69 8.49 10.69
CA VAL A 16 -5.92 8.67 9.45
C VAL A 16 -5.17 7.39 9.07
N ASN A 17 -4.50 6.75 10.04
CA ASN A 17 -3.81 5.50 9.78
C ASN A 17 -4.76 4.35 9.41
N LEU A 18 -5.94 4.27 10.04
CA LEU A 18 -6.97 3.32 9.63
C LEU A 18 -7.39 3.56 8.18
N GLY A 19 -7.63 4.80 7.78
CA GLY A 19 -7.94 5.16 6.40
C GLY A 19 -6.87 4.70 5.42
N VAL A 20 -5.60 4.95 5.72
CA VAL A 20 -4.47 4.50 4.89
C VAL A 20 -4.40 2.97 4.83
N VAL A 21 -4.58 2.27 5.96
CA VAL A 21 -4.59 0.80 5.98
C VAL A 21 -5.73 0.24 5.10
N TYR A 22 -6.93 0.84 5.15
CA TYR A 22 -8.04 0.42 4.29
C TYR A 22 -7.75 0.66 2.80
N LEU A 23 -7.05 1.74 2.44
CA LEU A 23 -6.60 1.98 1.07
C LEU A 23 -5.59 0.92 0.62
N VAL A 24 -4.58 0.62 1.45
CA VAL A 24 -3.59 -0.43 1.19
C VAL A 24 -4.26 -1.79 0.99
N LEU A 25 -5.23 -2.14 1.85
CA LEU A 25 -5.99 -3.38 1.72
C LEU A 25 -6.78 -3.42 0.41
N SER A 26 -7.40 -2.30 0.04
CA SER A 26 -8.12 -2.17 -1.24
C SER A 26 -7.20 -2.35 -2.44
N ALA A 27 -5.98 -1.81 -2.38
CA ALA A 27 -4.93 -2.00 -3.38
C ALA A 27 -4.50 -3.46 -3.50
N ILE A 28 -4.27 -4.17 -2.38
CA ILE A 28 -3.98 -5.61 -2.39
C ILE A 28 -5.16 -6.41 -2.96
N MET A 29 -6.40 -6.07 -2.60
CA MET A 29 -7.59 -6.74 -3.13
C MET A 29 -7.70 -6.57 -4.65
N ALA A 30 -7.51 -5.35 -5.17
CA ALA A 30 -7.51 -5.09 -6.60
C ALA A 30 -6.39 -5.86 -7.32
N PHE A 31 -5.19 -5.92 -6.73
CA PHE A 31 -4.07 -6.68 -7.28
C PHE A 31 -4.36 -8.19 -7.31
N THR A 32 -4.87 -8.74 -6.20
CA THR A 32 -5.26 -10.15 -6.08
C THR A 32 -6.34 -10.49 -7.10
N LEU A 33 -7.29 -9.59 -7.32
CA LEU A 33 -8.36 -9.74 -8.29
C LEU A 33 -7.82 -9.81 -9.73
N VAL A 34 -6.89 -8.92 -10.10
CA VAL A 34 -6.20 -8.97 -11.41
C VAL A 34 -5.46 -10.29 -11.58
N LEU A 35 -4.74 -10.72 -10.54
CA LEU A 35 -3.96 -11.95 -10.58
C LEU A 35 -4.85 -13.18 -10.75
N SER A 36 -5.94 -13.23 -10.00
CA SER A 36 -6.99 -14.25 -10.11
C SER A 36 -7.60 -14.31 -11.50
N ALA A 37 -7.90 -13.14 -12.09
CA ALA A 37 -8.46 -13.06 -13.44
C ALA A 37 -7.51 -13.59 -14.53
N LYS A 38 -6.19 -13.52 -14.32
CA LYS A 38 -5.19 -13.99 -15.30
C LYS A 38 -4.78 -15.44 -15.12
N MET A 39 -4.96 -16.01 -13.93
CA MET A 39 -4.42 -17.31 -13.57
C MET A 39 -5.50 -18.39 -13.60
N LYS A 40 -5.14 -19.57 -14.12
CA LYS A 40 -6.07 -20.71 -14.24
C LYS A 40 -6.38 -21.39 -12.91
N SER A 41 -5.62 -21.11 -11.86
CA SER A 41 -5.76 -21.75 -10.56
C SER A 41 -5.49 -20.78 -9.41
N PRO A 42 -6.31 -20.81 -8.35
CA PRO A 42 -6.09 -19.99 -7.16
C PRO A 42 -4.76 -20.31 -6.45
N TYR A 43 -4.21 -21.51 -6.60
CA TYR A 43 -2.90 -21.84 -6.05
C TYR A 43 -1.76 -21.03 -6.69
N MET A 44 -1.83 -20.76 -8.00
CA MET A 44 -0.83 -19.91 -8.66
C MET A 44 -0.90 -18.46 -8.16
N VAL A 45 -2.10 -17.98 -7.85
CA VAL A 45 -2.32 -16.66 -7.26
C VAL A 45 -1.59 -16.57 -5.92
N LEU A 46 -1.74 -17.58 -5.07
CA LEU A 46 -1.05 -17.63 -3.77
C LEU A 46 0.47 -17.71 -3.92
N VAL A 47 0.98 -18.50 -4.86
CA VAL A 47 2.42 -18.63 -5.12
C VAL A 47 3.05 -17.29 -5.53
N VAL A 48 2.32 -16.43 -6.23
CA VAL A 48 2.81 -15.10 -6.61
C VAL A 48 2.52 -14.03 -5.55
N LEU A 49 1.37 -14.09 -4.88
CA LEU A 49 0.99 -13.11 -3.87
C LEU A 49 1.82 -13.27 -2.57
N ALA A 50 2.11 -14.50 -2.17
CA ALA A 50 2.90 -14.79 -0.98
C ALA A 50 4.27 -14.10 -1.00
N PRO A 51 5.14 -14.24 -2.02
CA PRO A 51 6.41 -13.53 -2.04
C PRO A 51 6.24 -12.02 -2.05
N VAL A 52 5.22 -11.46 -2.73
CA VAL A 52 4.95 -10.02 -2.71
C VAL A 52 4.67 -9.50 -1.30
N LEU A 53 3.97 -10.28 -0.48
CA LEU A 53 3.65 -9.92 0.90
C LEU A 53 4.78 -10.26 1.88
N PHE A 54 5.46 -11.40 1.70
CA PHE A 54 6.43 -11.96 2.64
C PHE A 54 7.88 -11.55 2.37
N ILE A 55 8.31 -11.38 1.12
CA ILE A 55 9.69 -10.91 0.81
C ILE A 55 10.00 -9.58 1.52
N PRO A 56 9.10 -8.57 1.54
CA PRO A 56 9.35 -7.31 2.24
C PRO A 56 9.64 -7.44 3.74
N LEU A 57 9.27 -8.55 4.39
CA LEU A 57 9.56 -8.79 5.81
C LEU A 57 11.05 -9.02 6.03
N PHE A 58 11.72 -9.68 5.07
CA PHE A 58 13.14 -9.98 5.14
C PHE A 58 14.01 -8.79 4.69
N LEU A 59 13.41 -7.81 4.02
CA LEU A 59 14.09 -6.62 3.51
C LEU A 59 14.12 -5.52 4.57
N SER A 60 15.30 -5.19 5.09
CA SER A 60 15.51 -4.05 5.99
C SER A 60 15.89 -2.78 5.21
N PRO A 61 15.47 -1.58 5.66
CA PRO A 61 15.89 -0.33 5.03
C PRO A 61 17.39 -0.15 5.26
N ASN A 62 18.15 -0.03 4.17
CA ASN A 62 19.60 0.18 4.21
C ASN A 62 19.86 1.63 3.83
N GLY A 63 20.59 2.38 4.67
CA GLY A 63 20.76 3.83 4.55
C GLY A 63 21.54 4.31 3.31
N THR A 64 21.93 3.40 2.41
CA THR A 64 22.83 3.65 1.28
C THR A 64 22.12 3.86 -0.06
N VAL A 65 20.85 3.46 -0.20
CA VAL A 65 20.10 3.61 -1.46
C VAL A 65 18.74 4.24 -1.19
N GLU A 66 18.60 5.52 -1.58
CA GLU A 66 17.41 6.32 -1.35
C GLU A 66 16.16 5.72 -2.01
N LEU A 67 16.24 5.38 -3.30
CA LEU A 67 15.14 4.78 -4.05
C LEU A 67 14.67 3.43 -3.47
N TYR A 68 15.59 2.60 -2.98
CA TYR A 68 15.26 1.33 -2.34
C TYR A 68 14.41 1.54 -1.09
N ASN A 69 14.79 2.50 -0.24
CA ASN A 69 14.03 2.81 0.96
C ASN A 69 12.65 3.40 0.61
N LEU A 70 12.56 4.26 -0.40
CA LEU A 70 11.30 4.84 -0.87
C LEU A 70 10.34 3.74 -1.32
N VAL A 71 10.78 2.85 -2.23
CA VAL A 71 9.95 1.74 -2.71
C VAL A 71 9.57 0.79 -1.56
N LEU A 72 10.52 0.46 -0.68
CA LEU A 72 10.29 -0.43 0.46
C LEU A 72 9.21 0.12 1.40
N PHE A 73 9.13 1.44 1.61
CA PHE A 73 8.14 2.06 2.49
C PHE A 73 6.72 2.16 1.89
N LEU A 74 6.60 2.07 0.57
CA LEU A 74 5.32 1.95 -0.15
C LEU A 74 4.75 0.54 -0.08
N LEU A 75 5.57 -0.48 0.22
CA LEU A 75 5.10 -1.86 0.23
C LEU A 75 4.04 -2.07 1.34
N PRO A 76 3.03 -2.91 1.08
CA PRO A 76 1.88 -3.04 1.98
C PRO A 76 2.26 -3.43 3.40
N TYR A 77 3.25 -4.31 3.54
CA TYR A 77 3.77 -4.71 4.85
C TYR A 77 4.29 -3.53 5.68
N ARG A 78 5.06 -2.63 5.06
CA ARG A 78 5.57 -1.42 5.74
C ARG A 78 4.47 -0.42 6.01
N ALA A 79 3.36 -0.47 5.27
CA ALA A 79 2.21 0.40 5.46
C ALA A 79 1.38 0.08 6.71
N ILE A 80 1.33 -1.20 7.09
CA ILE A 80 0.58 -1.68 8.27
C ILE A 80 1.27 -1.33 9.59
N ILE A 81 2.59 -1.04 9.59
CA ILE A 81 3.32 -0.62 10.79
C ILE A 81 3.26 0.92 10.90
N PRO A 82 2.44 1.49 11.80
CA PRO A 82 2.32 2.93 11.92
C PRO A 82 3.61 3.51 12.50
N LYS A 83 4.33 4.31 11.69
CA LYS A 83 5.55 5.00 12.11
C LYS A 83 5.30 6.49 12.34
N PHE A 84 4.35 6.83 13.21
CA PHE A 84 3.98 8.23 13.52
C PHE A 84 5.16 9.10 14.01
N LYS A 85 6.23 8.50 14.56
CA LYS A 85 7.41 9.22 15.06
C LYS A 85 8.57 9.33 14.07
N LYS A 86 8.49 8.69 12.89
CA LYS A 86 9.51 8.87 11.85
C LYS A 86 8.95 9.80 10.78
N TYR A 87 9.49 11.02 10.72
CA TYR A 87 9.26 11.98 9.66
C TYR A 87 9.97 11.49 8.38
N ILE A 88 9.39 10.49 7.72
CA ILE A 88 9.82 10.07 6.38
C ILE A 88 9.04 10.93 5.40
N THR A 89 9.75 11.80 4.69
CA THR A 89 9.21 12.70 3.68
C THR A 89 9.75 12.32 2.31
N TYR A 90 8.89 12.46 1.30
CA TYR A 90 9.19 12.28 -0.11
C TYR A 90 9.32 13.65 -0.72
N GLN A 91 10.50 13.99 -1.23
CA GLN A 91 10.72 15.26 -1.90
C GLN A 91 10.72 15.04 -3.42
N PHE A 92 9.83 15.75 -4.11
CA PHE A 92 9.77 15.83 -5.56
C PHE A 92 10.03 17.28 -5.97
N GLY A 93 11.30 17.63 -6.21
CA GLY A 93 11.69 19.02 -6.47
C GLY A 93 11.41 19.91 -5.27
N GLU A 94 10.46 20.84 -5.41
CA GLU A 94 10.02 21.76 -4.33
C GLU A 94 8.85 21.21 -3.49
N ILE A 95 8.20 20.12 -3.92
CA ILE A 95 7.05 19.55 -3.22
C ILE A 95 7.53 18.49 -2.22
N VAL A 96 7.23 18.69 -0.94
CA VAL A 96 7.51 17.72 0.12
C VAL A 96 6.20 17.06 0.55
N ILE A 97 6.09 15.75 0.33
CA ILE A 97 4.92 14.94 0.66
C ILE A 97 5.28 14.01 1.81
N ASP A 98 4.42 13.91 2.83
CA ASP A 98 4.62 12.95 3.92
C ASP A 98 4.37 11.49 3.48
N LEU A 99 4.90 10.53 4.24
CA LEU A 99 4.74 9.11 3.95
C LEU A 99 3.29 8.63 3.86
N PHE A 100 2.38 9.15 4.68
CA PHE A 100 0.98 8.73 4.70
C PHE A 100 0.24 9.22 3.45
N THR A 101 0.46 10.47 3.07
CA THR A 101 -0.08 11.10 1.86
C THR A 101 0.47 10.42 0.61
N MET A 102 1.79 10.14 0.56
CA MET A 102 2.39 9.43 -0.57
C MET A 102 1.81 8.02 -0.73
N ARG A 103 1.60 7.29 0.36
CA ARG A 103 0.94 5.97 0.34
C ARG A 103 -0.47 6.07 -0.21
N ALA A 104 -1.28 6.99 0.31
CA ALA A 104 -2.65 7.18 -0.14
C ALA A 104 -2.71 7.48 -1.65
N VAL A 105 -1.84 8.35 -2.15
CA VAL A 105 -1.75 8.67 -3.59
C VAL A 105 -1.39 7.43 -4.41
N VAL A 106 -0.35 6.69 -3.99
CA VAL A 106 0.10 5.49 -4.71
C VAL A 106 -0.98 4.41 -4.72
N ASP A 107 -1.60 4.14 -3.58
CA ASP A 107 -2.66 3.13 -3.48
C ASP A 107 -3.89 3.51 -4.30
N LEU A 108 -4.29 4.79 -4.30
CA LEU A 108 -5.39 5.28 -5.13
C LEU A 108 -5.09 5.12 -6.62
N LEU A 109 -3.89 5.49 -7.06
CA LEU A 109 -3.46 5.30 -8.45
C LEU A 109 -3.44 3.81 -8.81
N LEU A 110 -2.93 2.96 -7.91
CA LEU A 110 -2.90 1.52 -8.11
C LEU A 110 -4.31 0.95 -8.26
N ILE A 111 -5.24 1.31 -7.36
CA ILE A 111 -6.64 0.91 -7.41
C ILE A 111 -7.29 1.39 -8.71
N ALA A 112 -7.09 2.66 -9.08
CA ALA A 112 -7.65 3.25 -10.29
C ALA A 112 -7.19 2.56 -11.57
N VAL A 113 -5.98 1.98 -11.59
CA VAL A 113 -5.46 1.21 -12.74
C VAL A 113 -5.85 -0.27 -12.68
N LEU A 114 -5.75 -0.90 -11.51
CA LEU A 114 -5.96 -2.34 -11.34
C LEU A 114 -7.44 -2.74 -11.44
N LEU A 115 -8.36 -1.95 -10.90
CA LEU A 115 -9.79 -2.26 -10.99
C LEU A 115 -10.32 -2.32 -12.43
N PRO A 116 -10.08 -1.32 -13.31
CA PRO A 116 -10.52 -1.43 -14.70
C PRO A 116 -9.77 -2.53 -15.45
N LEU A 117 -8.50 -2.80 -15.11
CA LEU A 117 -7.75 -3.91 -15.69
C LEU A 117 -8.36 -5.26 -15.31
N ALA A 118 -8.71 -5.47 -14.04
CA ALA A 118 -9.42 -6.67 -13.57
C ALA A 118 -10.72 -6.85 -14.35
N ASN A 119 -11.54 -5.79 -14.43
CA ASN A 119 -12.80 -5.83 -15.17
C ASN A 119 -12.59 -6.22 -16.65
N ARG A 120 -11.59 -5.64 -17.34
CA ARG A 120 -11.27 -6.00 -18.72
C ARG A 120 -10.86 -7.46 -18.88
N ILE A 121 -10.04 -7.98 -17.96
CA ILE A 121 -9.55 -9.37 -18.02
C ILE A 121 -10.70 -10.35 -17.77
N PHE A 122 -11.58 -10.07 -16.80
CA PHE A 122 -12.76 -10.90 -16.54
C PHE A 122 -13.75 -10.90 -17.70
N ARG A 123 -14.01 -9.73 -18.30
CA ARG A 123 -14.88 -9.63 -19.48
C ARG A 123 -14.36 -10.51 -20.61
N ASN A 124 -13.07 -10.51 -20.88
CA ASN A 124 -12.47 -11.33 -21.93
C ASN A 124 -12.43 -12.83 -21.57
N HIS A 125 -12.46 -13.20 -20.28
CA HIS A 125 -12.54 -14.60 -19.85
C HIS A 125 -13.95 -15.19 -19.94
N GLN A 126 -15.00 -14.39 -19.85
CA GLN A 126 -16.39 -14.87 -19.94
C GLN A 126 -16.94 -14.96 -21.38
N VAL A 127 -16.16 -14.56 -22.40
CA VAL A 127 -16.52 -14.76 -23.83
C VAL A 127 -15.78 -15.93 -24.49
N ALA A 128 -15.10 -16.77 -23.71
CA ALA A 128 -14.48 -18.02 -24.17
C ALA A 128 -15.42 -19.21 -23.98
#